data_AF-A0A2N2BIJ5-F1
#
_entry.id   AF-A0A2N2BIJ5-F1
#
_cell.length_a   1.000
_cell.length_b   1.000
_cell.length_c   1.000
_cell.angle_alpha   90.00
_cell.angle_beta   90.00
_cell.angle_gamma   90.00
#
_symmetry.space_group_name_H-M   'P 1'
#
loop_
_entity.id
_entity.type
_entity.pdbx_description
1 polymer ?
#
loop_
_entity_poly.entity_id
_entity_poly.type
_entity_poly.pdbx_seq_one_letter_code
_entity_poly.pdbx_strand_id
1 'polypeptide(L)'
;MLNVGIGEYIITDNQDEIIITHALGSCVALIIYCKSSKYTAMAHIVLPENSSIRNQALYKMKPGYFASDIVPKIIGYYLEGLKCNRHQLEVSVIGGADSRLLEDVFMVGKKNVAIVSQLLKAYGIKINHADTGGNISRTVSVNSSNGHIHIKRQNMIL
;
A
#
# COMPACT_ATOMS: atom_id res chain seq x y z
N MET A 1 0.31 -3.39 18.19
CA MET A 1 -0.03 -2.47 17.08
C MET A 1 1.25 -2.09 16.36
N LEU A 2 1.31 -2.35 15.06
CA LEU A 2 2.48 -2.16 14.22
C LEU A 2 2.30 -0.94 13.32
N ASN A 3 3.18 0.04 13.42
CA ASN A 3 3.14 1.24 12.58
C ASN A 3 3.98 1.03 11.31
N VAL A 4 3.41 1.32 10.15
CA VAL A 4 4.11 1.34 8.86
C VAL A 4 4.41 2.79 8.51
N GLY A 5 5.67 3.19 8.65
CA GLY A 5 6.15 4.51 8.30
C GLY A 5 6.26 4.73 6.79
N ILE A 6 6.62 5.95 6.41
CA ILE A 6 6.79 6.36 5.02
C ILE A 6 7.86 5.50 4.34
N GLY A 7 7.49 4.87 3.22
CA GLY A 7 8.35 4.00 2.44
C GLY A 7 8.68 2.67 3.12
N GLU A 8 7.95 2.29 4.16
CA GLU A 8 8.10 1.02 4.85
C GLU A 8 6.98 0.05 4.45
N TYR A 9 7.16 -1.20 4.86
CA TYR A 9 6.13 -2.22 4.76
C TYR A 9 6.26 -3.21 5.91
N ILE A 10 5.16 -3.86 6.25
CA ILE A 10 5.10 -4.94 7.23
C ILE A 10 4.35 -6.11 6.61
N ILE A 11 4.79 -7.32 6.93
CA ILE A 11 4.06 -8.57 6.68
C ILE A 11 4.07 -9.36 7.98
N THR A 12 2.93 -9.85 8.43
CA THR A 12 2.81 -10.61 9.68
C THR A 12 1.67 -11.63 9.61
N ASP A 13 1.82 -12.73 10.33
CA ASP A 13 0.79 -13.73 10.62
C ASP A 13 0.31 -13.69 12.08
N ASN A 14 0.82 -12.75 12.87
CA ASN A 14 0.35 -12.55 14.22
C ASN A 14 -1.06 -11.94 14.18
N GLN A 15 -2.04 -12.74 14.60
CA GLN A 15 -3.47 -12.39 14.55
C GLN A 15 -3.87 -11.39 15.65
N ASP A 16 -3.04 -11.18 16.67
CA ASP A 16 -3.27 -10.19 17.73
C ASP A 16 -2.87 -8.76 17.32
N GLU A 17 -2.28 -8.60 16.13
CA GLU A 17 -1.78 -7.32 15.66
C GLU A 17 -2.79 -6.50 14.88
N ILE A 18 -2.66 -5.18 15.04
CA ILE A 18 -3.26 -4.18 14.17
C ILE A 18 -2.12 -3.46 13.46
N ILE A 19 -2.12 -3.47 12.13
CA ILE A 19 -1.15 -2.73 11.32
C ILE A 19 -1.78 -1.39 10.95
N ILE A 20 -1.06 -0.29 11.10
CA ILE A 20 -1.56 1.07 10.84
C ILE A 20 -0.56 1.89 10.04
N THR A 21 -1.07 2.76 9.16
CA THR A 21 -0.28 3.85 8.57
C THR A 21 -1.10 5.13 8.57
N HIS A 22 -0.41 6.26 8.71
CA HIS A 22 -1.00 7.55 9.02
C HIS A 22 -0.93 8.52 7.83
N ALA A 23 -1.93 9.40 7.76
CA ALA A 23 -1.92 10.60 6.94
C ALA A 23 -1.52 10.39 5.47
N LEU A 24 -2.09 9.36 4.81
CA LEU A 24 -1.95 9.15 3.38
C LEU A 24 -2.61 10.32 2.61
N GLY A 25 -1.78 11.28 2.21
CA GLY A 25 -2.10 12.30 1.21
C GLY A 25 -1.98 11.70 -0.19
N SER A 26 -0.99 12.12 -0.98
CA SER A 26 -0.66 11.53 -2.29
C SER A 26 -0.05 10.12 -2.20
N CYS A 27 0.45 9.72 -1.04
CA CYS A 27 0.91 8.35 -0.78
C CYS A 27 -0.25 7.35 -0.82
N VAL A 28 0.06 6.08 -1.08
CA VAL A 28 -0.92 4.99 -1.16
C VAL A 28 -0.53 3.87 -0.20
N ALA A 29 -1.50 3.35 0.55
CA ALA A 29 -1.36 2.08 1.23
C ALA A 29 -1.82 0.94 0.33
N LEU A 30 -0.95 -0.05 0.12
CA LEU A 30 -1.33 -1.37 -0.38
C LEU A 30 -1.49 -2.30 0.81
N ILE A 31 -2.68 -2.86 0.99
CA ILE A 31 -3.01 -3.83 2.03
C ILE A 31 -3.39 -5.14 1.37
N ILE A 32 -2.81 -6.26 1.80
CA ILE A 32 -3.14 -7.60 1.30
C ILE A 32 -3.34 -8.52 2.50
N TYR A 33 -4.48 -9.20 2.55
CA TYR A 33 -4.80 -10.24 3.53
C TYR A 33 -5.02 -11.58 2.81
N CYS A 34 -4.32 -12.64 3.20
CA CYS A 34 -4.57 -13.99 2.69
C CYS A 34 -5.51 -14.75 3.64
N LYS A 35 -6.70 -15.12 3.17
CA LYS A 35 -7.72 -15.78 4.01
C LYS A 35 -7.28 -17.11 4.60
N SER A 36 -6.47 -17.88 3.85
CA SER A 36 -6.05 -19.23 4.23
C SER A 36 -4.88 -19.20 5.20
N SER A 37 -3.82 -18.45 4.91
CA SER A 37 -2.64 -18.37 5.77
C SER A 37 -2.74 -17.35 6.90
N LYS A 38 -3.73 -16.44 6.86
CA LYS A 38 -3.92 -15.31 7.79
C LYS A 38 -2.80 -14.27 7.77
N TYR A 39 -1.87 -14.37 6.82
CA TYR A 39 -0.86 -13.34 6.62
C TYR A 39 -1.51 -12.05 6.15
N THR A 40 -1.08 -10.94 6.77
CA THR A 40 -1.49 -9.58 6.45
C THR A 40 -0.25 -8.76 6.11
N ALA A 41 -0.32 -8.03 5.01
CA ALA A 41 0.72 -7.11 4.58
C ALA A 41 0.15 -5.70 4.44
N MET A 42 0.96 -4.70 4.80
CA MET A 42 0.70 -3.30 4.50
C MET A 42 1.99 -2.64 4.04
N ALA A 43 1.95 -1.89 2.94
CA ALA A 43 3.05 -1.03 2.47
C ALA A 43 2.59 0.42 2.35
N HIS A 44 3.44 1.36 2.75
CA HIS A 44 3.23 2.79 2.53
C HIS A 44 4.05 3.25 1.31
N ILE A 45 3.37 3.35 0.17
CA ILE A 45 3.93 3.69 -1.13
C ILE A 45 3.96 5.20 -1.31
N VAL A 46 5.13 5.73 -1.65
CA VAL A 46 5.36 7.18 -1.77
C VAL A 46 5.37 7.61 -3.24
N LEU A 47 6.07 6.87 -4.10
CA LEU A 47 6.26 7.19 -5.51
C LEU A 47 5.93 5.99 -6.42
N PRO A 48 5.60 6.26 -7.70
CA PRO A 48 5.18 5.21 -8.61
C PRO A 48 6.34 4.31 -9.05
N GLU A 49 7.45 4.90 -9.49
CA GLU A 49 8.56 4.17 -10.12
C GLU A 49 9.93 4.60 -9.62
N ASN A 50 10.83 3.64 -9.57
CA ASN A 50 12.24 3.82 -9.25
C ASN A 50 13.06 4.11 -10.53
N SER A 51 13.13 5.38 -10.95
CA SER A 51 13.71 5.76 -12.26
C SER A 51 15.18 6.20 -12.26
N SER A 52 15.89 6.19 -11.12
CA SER A 52 17.27 6.70 -11.06
C SER A 52 18.20 5.87 -10.19
N ILE A 53 19.51 5.92 -10.46
CA ILE A 53 20.53 5.22 -9.66
C ILE A 53 20.51 5.67 -8.19
N ARG A 54 20.24 6.96 -7.93
CA ARG A 54 20.12 7.50 -6.56
C ARG A 54 18.97 6.83 -5.77
N ASN A 55 17.92 6.44 -6.47
CA ASN A 55 16.75 5.79 -5.89
C ASN A 55 17.02 4.31 -5.51
N GLN A 56 18.07 3.67 -6.05
CA GLN A 56 18.44 2.30 -5.66
C GLN A 56 18.94 2.20 -4.21
N ALA A 57 19.73 3.19 -3.75
CA ALA A 57 20.15 3.25 -2.36
C ALA A 57 18.94 3.49 -1.43
N LEU A 58 17.99 4.32 -1.86
CA LEU A 58 16.76 4.56 -1.12
C LEU A 58 15.92 3.30 -0.99
N TYR A 59 15.78 2.50 -2.06
CA TYR A 59 15.07 1.22 -2.01
C TYR A 59 15.66 0.25 -0.96
N LYS A 60 16.99 0.17 -0.84
CA LYS A 60 17.63 -0.68 0.18
C LYS A 60 17.25 -0.29 1.61
N MET A 61 17.06 1.00 1.88
CA MET A 61 16.67 1.50 3.21
C MET A 61 15.16 1.53 3.43
N LYS A 62 14.39 1.80 2.37
CA LYS A 62 12.94 2.00 2.37
C LYS A 62 12.31 1.21 1.23
N PRO A 63 12.15 -0.12 1.39
CA PRO A 63 11.69 -0.98 0.30
C PRO A 63 10.25 -0.69 -0.14
N GLY A 64 9.44 -0.06 0.72
CA GLY A 64 8.07 0.35 0.44
C GLY A 64 7.95 1.65 -0.35
N TYR A 65 9.05 2.35 -0.61
CA TYR A 65 9.01 3.71 -1.16
C TYR A 65 8.42 3.78 -2.57
N PHE A 66 8.74 2.81 -3.44
CA PHE A 66 8.31 2.78 -4.84
C PHE A 66 7.33 1.64 -5.11
N ALA A 67 6.23 1.93 -5.81
CA ALA A 67 5.24 0.92 -6.20
C ALA A 67 5.84 -0.18 -7.09
N SER A 68 6.71 0.22 -8.03
CA SER A 68 7.44 -0.70 -8.93
C SER A 68 8.22 -1.78 -8.19
N ASP A 69 8.64 -1.51 -6.96
CA ASP A 69 9.52 -2.40 -6.20
C ASP A 69 8.74 -3.20 -5.16
N ILE A 70 7.88 -2.53 -4.37
CA ILE A 70 7.22 -3.19 -3.24
C ILE A 70 6.05 -4.08 -3.65
N VAL A 71 5.31 -3.71 -4.70
CA VAL A 71 4.13 -4.47 -5.13
C VAL A 71 4.53 -5.86 -5.63
N PRO A 72 5.50 -6.02 -6.55
CA PRO A 72 6.01 -7.34 -6.94
C PRO A 72 6.56 -8.13 -5.75
N LYS A 73 7.28 -7.47 -4.83
CA LYS A 73 7.87 -8.12 -3.67
C LYS A 73 6.83 -8.74 -2.74
N ILE A 74 5.77 -8.00 -2.40
CA ILE A 74 4.71 -8.52 -1.53
C ILE A 74 3.92 -9.62 -2.25
N ILE A 75 3.59 -9.43 -3.54
CA ILE A 75 2.87 -10.46 -4.30
C ILE A 75 3.67 -11.75 -4.41
N GLY A 76 4.97 -11.67 -4.73
CA GLY A 76 5.87 -12.82 -4.76
C GLY A 76 5.94 -13.53 -3.41
N TYR A 77 5.99 -12.79 -2.30
CA TYR A 77 5.93 -13.37 -0.96
C TYR A 77 4.66 -14.23 -0.75
N TYR A 78 3.49 -13.73 -1.17
CA TYR A 78 2.23 -14.49 -1.05
C TYR A 78 2.15 -15.68 -2.01
N LEU A 79 2.40 -15.47 -3.30
CA LEU A 79 2.16 -16.48 -4.33
C LEU A 79 3.26 -17.54 -4.38
N GLU A 80 4.51 -17.13 -4.20
CA GLU A 80 5.67 -18.01 -4.34
C GLU A 80 6.19 -18.48 -2.98
N GLY A 81 6.24 -17.60 -1.99
CA GLY A 81 6.68 -17.92 -0.63
C GLY A 81 5.65 -18.75 0.15
N LEU A 82 4.47 -18.17 0.36
CA LEU A 82 3.39 -18.81 1.12
C LEU A 82 2.53 -19.78 0.30
N LYS A 83 2.69 -19.79 -1.03
CA LYS A 83 1.81 -20.54 -1.96
C LYS A 83 0.31 -20.20 -1.78
N CYS A 84 0.00 -18.99 -1.34
CA CYS A 84 -1.39 -18.53 -1.20
C CYS A 84 -2.00 -18.37 -2.60
N ASN A 85 -3.21 -18.92 -2.79
CA ASN A 85 -3.90 -18.76 -4.07
C ASN A 85 -4.34 -17.30 -4.23
N ARG A 86 -4.14 -16.72 -5.42
CA ARG A 86 -4.55 -15.34 -5.73
C ARG A 86 -6.02 -15.03 -5.40
N HIS A 87 -6.92 -16.01 -5.49
CA HIS A 87 -8.34 -15.86 -5.16
C HIS A 87 -8.62 -15.77 -3.65
N GLN A 88 -7.64 -16.11 -2.82
CA GLN A 88 -7.70 -16.00 -1.36
C GLN A 88 -7.11 -14.69 -0.85
N LEU A 89 -6.54 -13.86 -1.73
CA LEU A 89 -6.03 -12.55 -1.39
C LEU A 89 -7.18 -11.53 -1.41
N GLU A 90 -7.38 -10.85 -0.29
CA GLU A 90 -8.17 -9.63 -0.21
C GLU A 90 -7.22 -8.44 -0.29
N VAL A 91 -7.36 -7.66 -1.37
CA VAL A 91 -6.46 -6.54 -1.67
C VAL A 91 -7.22 -5.23 -1.54
N SER A 92 -6.62 -4.30 -0.79
CA SER A 92 -7.15 -2.95 -0.63
C SER A 92 -6.11 -1.89 -0.97
N VAL A 93 -6.57 -0.84 -1.65
CA VAL A 93 -5.73 0.29 -2.07
C VAL A 93 -6.34 1.58 -1.55
N ILE A 94 -5.64 2.26 -0.64
CA ILE A 94 -6.18 3.38 0.14
C ILE A 94 -5.23 4.58 0.04
N GLY A 95 -5.74 5.82 -0.11
CA GLY A 95 -4.91 7.03 -0.19
C GLY A 95 -4.88 7.67 -1.56
N GLY A 96 -3.74 8.17 -2.03
CA GLY A 96 -3.60 8.76 -3.35
C GLY A 96 -4.47 10.00 -3.58
N ALA A 97 -4.69 10.79 -2.53
CA ALA A 97 -5.36 12.08 -2.63
C ALA A 97 -4.58 13.04 -3.53
N ASP A 98 -5.32 13.91 -4.23
CA ASP A 98 -4.78 15.04 -4.96
C ASP A 98 -4.28 16.08 -3.95
N SER A 99 -3.00 16.45 -4.02
CA SER A 99 -2.50 17.53 -3.18
C SER A 99 -3.07 18.87 -3.67
N ARG A 100 -3.54 19.70 -2.73
CA ARG A 100 -4.05 21.05 -3.01
C ARG A 100 -2.94 22.10 -3.15
N LEU A 101 -1.70 21.74 -2.82
CA LEU A 101 -0.55 22.60 -3.05
C LEU A 101 -0.35 22.72 -4.57
N LEU A 102 -0.06 23.95 -5.04
CA LEU A 102 0.21 24.29 -6.45
C LEU A 102 1.34 23.46 -7.11
N GLU A 103 2.02 22.59 -6.34
CA GLU A 103 3.12 21.73 -6.76
C GLU A 103 2.73 20.30 -7.17
N ASP A 104 1.48 19.85 -7.06
CA ASP A 104 1.07 18.52 -7.58
C ASP A 104 0.78 18.53 -9.10
N VAL A 105 1.53 19.34 -9.84
CA VAL A 105 1.63 19.28 -11.31
C VAL A 105 1.92 17.84 -11.78
N PHE A 106 2.60 17.06 -10.93
CA PHE A 106 3.02 15.71 -11.23
C PHE A 106 1.94 14.64 -10.97
N MET A 107 0.79 14.99 -10.40
CA MET A 107 -0.34 14.09 -10.13
C MET A 107 0.11 12.81 -9.42
N VAL A 108 0.92 12.95 -8.37
CA VAL A 108 1.62 11.82 -7.74
C VAL A 108 0.65 10.78 -7.20
N GLY A 109 -0.43 11.23 -6.53
CA GLY A 109 -1.46 10.33 -5.99
C GLY A 109 -2.10 9.46 -7.07
N LYS A 110 -2.49 10.08 -8.18
CA LYS A 110 -3.06 9.37 -9.35
C LYS A 110 -2.06 8.39 -9.96
N LYS A 111 -0.79 8.76 -10.10
CA LYS A 111 0.26 7.88 -10.63
C LYS A 111 0.52 6.68 -9.71
N ASN A 112 0.58 6.89 -8.40
CA ASN A 112 0.74 5.82 -7.41
C ASN A 112 -0.39 4.79 -7.53
N VAL A 113 -1.65 5.26 -7.52
CA VAL A 113 -2.83 4.38 -7.67
C VAL A 113 -2.80 3.63 -9.00
N ALA A 114 -2.45 4.32 -10.09
CA ALA A 114 -2.37 3.73 -11.42
C ALA A 114 -1.33 2.59 -11.50
N ILE A 115 -0.09 2.83 -11.03
CA ILE A 115 0.97 1.82 -11.08
C ILE A 115 0.65 0.64 -10.16
N VAL A 116 0.16 0.86 -8.94
CA VAL A 116 -0.27 -0.22 -8.05
C VAL A 116 -1.34 -1.09 -8.71
N SER A 117 -2.34 -0.45 -9.32
CA SER A 117 -3.43 -1.16 -10.02
C SER A 117 -2.93 -1.93 -11.25
N GLN A 118 -2.03 -1.34 -12.02
CA GLN A 118 -1.41 -1.98 -13.18
C GLN A 118 -0.61 -3.22 -12.78
N LEU A 119 0.21 -3.12 -11.74
CA LEU A 119 1.01 -4.23 -11.24
C LEU A 119 0.12 -5.35 -10.71
N LEU A 120 -0.87 -5.05 -9.86
CA LEU A 120 -1.84 -6.05 -9.39
C LEU A 120 -2.54 -6.77 -10.55
N LYS A 121 -2.96 -6.02 -11.57
CA LYS A 121 -3.58 -6.58 -12.77
C LYS A 121 -2.62 -7.49 -13.55
N ALA A 122 -1.34 -7.12 -13.67
CA ALA A 122 -0.33 -7.95 -14.32
C ALA A 122 -0.12 -9.30 -13.62
N TYR A 123 -0.28 -9.35 -12.28
CA TYR A 123 -0.29 -10.58 -11.50
C TYR A 123 -1.64 -11.31 -11.48
N GLY A 124 -2.66 -10.79 -12.18
CA GLY A 124 -4.01 -11.35 -12.18
C GLY A 124 -4.74 -11.22 -10.83
N ILE A 125 -4.36 -10.23 -10.02
CA ILE A 125 -4.95 -9.94 -8.71
C ILE A 125 -5.91 -8.77 -8.85
N LYS A 126 -7.13 -8.93 -8.32
CA LYS A 126 -8.16 -7.89 -8.31
C LYS A 126 -8.06 -7.06 -7.03
N ILE A 127 -8.37 -5.77 -7.13
CA ILE A 127 -8.57 -4.92 -5.96
C ILE A 127 -9.99 -5.18 -5.44
N ASN A 128 -10.12 -5.59 -4.18
CA ASN A 128 -11.40 -5.85 -3.53
C ASN A 128 -12.00 -4.56 -2.96
N HIS A 129 -11.17 -3.69 -2.40
CA HIS A 129 -11.60 -2.43 -1.82
C HIS A 129 -10.67 -1.28 -2.24
N ALA A 130 -11.25 -0.15 -2.62
CA ALA A 130 -10.50 1.05 -2.95
C ALA A 130 -11.15 2.27 -2.28
N ASP A 131 -10.33 3.06 -1.59
CA ASP A 131 -10.69 4.40 -1.14
C ASP A 131 -9.54 5.34 -1.50
N THR A 132 -9.55 5.74 -2.77
CA THR A 132 -8.46 6.48 -3.40
C THR A 132 -8.90 7.85 -3.89
N GLY A 133 -7.95 8.78 -4.08
CA GLY A 133 -8.23 10.08 -4.68
C GLY A 133 -8.92 11.05 -3.74
N GLY A 134 -9.58 12.07 -4.30
CA GLY A 134 -10.18 13.17 -3.54
C GLY A 134 -9.11 14.10 -2.98
N ASN A 135 -9.46 14.89 -1.97
CA ASN A 135 -8.62 15.97 -1.44
C ASN A 135 -8.49 15.93 0.09
N ILE A 136 -8.64 14.72 0.66
CA ILE A 136 -8.58 14.44 2.09
C ILE A 136 -7.57 13.34 2.35
N SER A 137 -6.84 13.45 3.46
CA SER A 137 -5.90 12.42 3.88
C SER A 137 -6.61 11.25 4.56
N ARG A 138 -5.96 10.08 4.54
CA ARG A 138 -6.49 8.85 5.13
C ARG A 138 -5.46 8.25 6.09
N THR A 139 -5.88 8.01 7.32
CA THR A 139 -5.19 7.06 8.21
C THR A 139 -5.92 5.74 8.08
N VAL A 140 -5.18 4.66 7.84
CA VAL A 140 -5.77 3.32 7.65
C VAL A 140 -5.12 2.32 8.57
N SER A 141 -5.94 1.49 9.20
CA SER A 141 -5.49 0.31 9.94
C SER A 141 -6.18 -0.95 9.44
N VAL A 142 -5.53 -2.09 9.63
CA VAL A 142 -6.05 -3.42 9.33
C VAL A 142 -5.84 -4.33 10.53
N ASN A 143 -6.86 -5.09 10.89
CA ASN A 143 -6.76 -6.14 11.91
C ASN A 143 -6.25 -7.43 11.25
N SER A 144 -5.10 -7.94 11.70
CA SER A 144 -4.44 -9.09 11.09
C SER A 144 -5.20 -10.41 11.26
N SER A 145 -6.09 -10.54 12.25
CA SER A 145 -6.90 -11.75 12.43
C SER A 145 -7.88 -11.99 11.28
N ASN A 146 -8.48 -10.92 10.75
CA ASN A 146 -9.64 -11.01 9.86
C ASN A 146 -9.58 -10.12 8.62
N GLY A 147 -8.51 -9.33 8.44
CA GLY A 147 -8.35 -8.44 7.30
C GLY A 147 -9.26 -7.20 7.35
N HIS A 148 -9.99 -6.95 8.44
CA HIS A 148 -10.92 -5.84 8.52
C HIS A 148 -10.17 -4.51 8.57
N ILE A 149 -10.56 -3.59 7.69
CA ILE A 149 -9.91 -2.29 7.50
C ILE A 149 -10.75 -1.19 8.16
N HIS A 150 -10.09 -0.31 8.90
CA HIS A 150 -10.65 0.93 9.39
C HIS A 150 -9.98 2.14 8.73
N ILE A 151 -10.78 3.07 8.20
CA ILE A 151 -10.28 4.26 7.51
C ILE A 151 -10.79 5.51 8.24
N LYS A 152 -9.84 6.31 8.73
CA LYS A 152 -10.13 7.64 9.26
C LYS A 152 -9.73 8.69 8.24
N ARG A 153 -10.71 9.48 7.79
CA ARG A 153 -10.53 10.57 6.84
C ARG A 153 -10.33 11.89 7.58
N GLN A 154 -9.38 12.70 7.14
CA GLN A 154 -9.07 14.00 7.74
C GLN A 154 -8.83 15.03 6.65
N ASN A 155 -9.26 16.27 6.88
CA ASN A 155 -8.91 17.36 5.97
C ASN A 155 -7.40 17.54 5.97
N MET A 156 -6.81 17.71 4.78
CA MET A 156 -5.41 18.06 4.67
C MET A 156 -5.25 19.49 5.20
N ILE A 157 -4.48 19.66 6.27
CA ILE A 157 -4.07 20.99 6.73
C ILE A 157 -3.01 21.47 5.72
N LEU A 158 -3.33 22.54 5.00
CA LEU A 158 -2.41 23.24 4.10
C LEU A 158 -1.33 23.95 4.91
#